data_AF-A0A7X6W1J0-F1
#
_entry.id   AF-A0A7X6W1J0-F1
#
_cell.length_a   1.000
_cell.length_b   1.000
_cell.length_c   1.000
_cell.angle_alpha   90.00
_cell.angle_beta   90.00
_cell.angle_gamma   90.00
#
_symmetry.space_group_name_H-M   'P 1'
#
loop_
_entity.id
_entity.type
_entity.pdbx_description
1 polymer ?
#
loop_
_entity_poly.entity_id
_entity_poly.type
_entity_poly.pdbx_seq_one_letter_code
_entity_poly.pdbx_strand_id
1 'polypeptide(L)'
;MAHTRRVLFVKPDLWILCDTLSAKDGKEHSYEALFHLDAPVKADAAGLRLFTGNEDAANLAIAARPASGLSLKIVEGQQDPLQGWLPDRGLKSAHPAPVAVFTATGGGDTHLLWVLAPARPGAPDPVAAIEPLGDNRLSARIRLRDGRAYEVAFSGGSPADLRVGAARGRGRALLVETRPDGQPGRTIVAAP
;
A
#
# COMPACT_ATOMS: atom_id res chain seq x y z
N MET A 1 4.76 21.00 -6.60
CA MET A 1 4.64 19.55 -6.36
C MET A 1 3.32 19.07 -6.97
N ALA A 2 3.27 17.83 -7.48
CA ALA A 2 2.03 17.16 -7.88
C ALA A 2 2.00 15.76 -7.26
N HIS A 3 0.82 15.30 -6.85
CA HIS A 3 0.62 13.94 -6.34
C HIS A 3 -0.48 13.26 -7.15
N THR A 4 -0.16 12.08 -7.69
CA THR A 4 -1.11 11.21 -8.39
C THR A 4 -1.21 9.89 -7.65
N ARG A 5 -2.40 9.58 -7.11
CA ARG A 5 -2.72 8.28 -6.52
C ARG A 5 -3.52 7.43 -7.50
N ARG A 6 -3.03 6.23 -7.80
CA ARG A 6 -3.73 5.20 -8.56
C ARG A 6 -4.18 4.11 -7.60
N VAL A 7 -5.44 3.69 -7.70
CA VAL A 7 -6.05 2.69 -6.82
C VAL A 7 -6.64 1.57 -7.68
N LEU A 8 -6.20 0.34 -7.43
CA LEU A 8 -6.76 -0.86 -8.05
C LEU A 8 -7.44 -1.70 -6.96
N PHE A 9 -8.76 -1.89 -7.08
CA PHE A 9 -9.49 -2.82 -6.23
C PHE A 9 -9.52 -4.21 -6.87
N VAL A 10 -8.78 -5.15 -6.28
CA VAL A 10 -8.71 -6.55 -6.71
C VAL A 10 -9.78 -7.31 -5.94
N LYS A 11 -10.99 -7.35 -6.49
CA LYS A 11 -12.14 -7.97 -5.82
C LYS A 11 -11.93 -9.48 -5.60
N PRO A 12 -12.41 -10.06 -4.49
CA PRO A 12 -12.92 -9.37 -3.28
C PRO A 12 -11.81 -9.02 -2.27
N ASP A 13 -10.55 -9.17 -2.66
CA ASP A 13 -9.44 -9.50 -1.75
C ASP A 13 -8.74 -8.28 -1.15
N LEU A 14 -8.39 -7.28 -1.96
CA LEU A 14 -7.49 -6.20 -1.51
C LEU A 14 -7.52 -4.98 -2.43
N TRP A 15 -6.95 -3.88 -1.93
CA TRP A 15 -6.58 -2.73 -2.74
C TRP A 15 -5.07 -2.66 -2.93
N ILE A 16 -4.65 -2.27 -4.13
CA ILE A 16 -3.28 -1.91 -4.45
C ILE A 16 -3.27 -0.43 -4.79
N LEU A 17 -2.47 0.34 -4.07
CA LEU A 17 -2.32 1.77 -4.29
C LEU A 17 -0.93 2.03 -4.84
N CYS A 18 -0.81 2.95 -5.80
CA CYS A 18 0.47 3.45 -6.25
C CYS A 18 0.43 4.97 -6.36
N ASP A 19 1.28 5.61 -5.56
CA ASP A 19 1.47 7.05 -5.54
C ASP A 19 2.66 7.44 -6.43
N THR A 20 2.49 8.51 -7.21
CA THR A 20 3.61 9.27 -7.81
C THR A 20 3.60 10.66 -7.23
N LEU A 21 4.72 11.05 -6.64
CA LEU A 21 4.97 12.36 -6.06
C LEU A 21 6.02 13.06 -6.93
N SER A 22 5.63 14.13 -7.61
CA SER A 22 6.48 14.84 -8.58
C SER A 22 6.93 16.19 -8.04
N ALA A 23 8.22 16.31 -7.72
CA ALA A 23 8.89 17.56 -7.42
C ALA A 23 9.36 18.23 -8.72
N LYS A 24 8.75 19.37 -9.06
CA LYS A 24 9.05 20.11 -10.32
C LYS A 24 10.35 20.94 -10.25
N ASP A 25 10.85 21.19 -9.06
CA ASP A 25 12.05 22.00 -8.81
C ASP A 25 13.35 21.17 -8.82
N GLY A 26 13.25 19.84 -9.00
CA GLY A 26 14.38 18.92 -9.04
C GLY A 26 15.10 18.76 -7.69
N LYS A 27 14.60 19.37 -6.62
CA LYS A 27 15.17 19.26 -5.28
C LYS A 27 14.66 18.00 -4.59
N GLU A 28 15.39 17.54 -3.58
CA GLU A 28 14.92 16.48 -2.69
C GLU A 28 13.84 17.03 -1.75
N HIS A 29 12.76 16.27 -1.60
CA HIS A 29 11.69 16.54 -0.64
C HIS A 29 11.48 15.31 0.26
N SER A 30 10.95 15.56 1.46
CA SER A 30 10.42 14.52 2.33
C SER A 30 8.92 14.38 2.09
N TYR A 31 8.45 13.14 2.01
CA TYR A 31 7.06 12.79 1.79
C TYR A 31 6.58 11.85 2.88
N GLU A 32 5.40 12.13 3.43
CA GLU A 32 4.76 11.28 4.42
C GLU A 32 3.41 10.79 3.90
N ALA A 33 3.23 9.47 3.88
CA ALA A 33 1.93 8.84 3.70
C ALA A 33 1.40 8.41 5.06
N LEU A 34 0.28 9.00 5.47
CA LEU A 34 -0.36 8.77 6.76
C LEU A 34 -1.55 7.81 6.59
N PHE A 35 -1.59 6.74 7.39
CA PHE A 35 -2.78 5.89 7.55
C PHE A 35 -3.25 5.93 8.99
N HIS A 36 -4.38 6.59 9.23
CA HIS A 36 -5.04 6.67 10.53
C HIS A 36 -5.88 5.41 10.78
N LEU A 37 -5.74 4.84 11.96
CA LEU A 37 -6.32 3.55 12.32
C LEU A 37 -7.05 3.66 13.66
N ASP A 38 -8.31 3.25 13.67
CA ASP A 38 -9.12 3.12 14.88
C ASP A 38 -9.07 1.66 15.37
N ALA A 39 -7.85 1.20 15.66
CA ALA A 39 -7.56 -0.16 16.11
C ALA A 39 -6.13 -0.24 16.66
N PRO A 40 -5.83 -1.14 17.61
CA PRO A 40 -4.44 -1.44 17.97
C PRO A 40 -3.70 -2.00 16.76
N VAL A 41 -2.41 -1.68 16.63
CA VAL A 41 -1.59 -2.09 15.48
C VAL A 41 -0.33 -2.83 15.90
N LYS A 42 0.10 -3.78 15.07
CA LYS A 42 1.40 -4.44 15.19
C LYS A 42 2.17 -4.26 13.88
N ALA A 43 3.33 -3.62 13.95
CA ALA A 43 4.25 -3.55 12.82
C ALA A 43 5.09 -4.85 12.73
N ASP A 44 5.47 -5.24 11.53
CA ASP A 44 6.34 -6.39 11.31
C ASP A 44 7.83 -6.04 11.54
N ALA A 45 8.65 -7.06 11.74
CA ALA A 45 10.08 -6.88 12.02
C ALA A 45 10.86 -6.23 10.85
N ALA A 46 10.35 -6.38 9.62
CA ALA A 46 10.93 -5.74 8.44
C ALA A 46 10.61 -4.23 8.37
N GLY A 47 9.66 -3.74 9.17
CA GLY A 47 9.39 -2.33 9.39
C GLY A 47 8.72 -1.64 8.20
N LEU A 48 8.00 -2.35 7.33
CA LEU A 48 7.25 -1.76 6.21
C LEU A 48 5.83 -2.35 6.05
N ARG A 49 5.40 -3.15 7.01
CA ARG A 49 4.04 -3.66 7.09
C ARG A 49 3.52 -3.54 8.52
N LEU A 50 2.22 -3.31 8.64
CA LEU A 50 1.48 -3.40 9.88
C LEU A 50 0.18 -4.17 9.68
N PHE A 51 -0.34 -4.72 10.77
CA PHE A 51 -1.64 -5.37 10.83
C PHE A 51 -2.41 -4.86 12.05
N THR A 52 -3.68 -4.52 11.87
CA THR A 52 -4.54 -4.18 13.00
C THR A 52 -4.84 -5.44 13.83
N GLY A 53 -5.10 -5.25 15.12
CA GLY A 53 -5.28 -6.32 16.10
C GLY A 53 -6.62 -6.28 16.84
N ASN A 54 -7.72 -6.01 16.14
CA ASN A 54 -9.07 -6.15 16.69
C ASN A 54 -9.35 -7.63 17.02
N GLU A 55 -9.84 -7.92 18.22
CA GLU A 55 -10.12 -9.29 18.68
C GLU A 55 -11.38 -9.87 18.01
N ASP A 56 -12.50 -9.14 18.07
CA ASP A 56 -13.83 -9.61 17.61
C ASP A 56 -14.32 -8.93 16.32
N ALA A 57 -13.44 -8.22 15.60
CA ALA A 57 -13.79 -7.49 14.39
C ALA A 57 -12.81 -7.76 13.24
N ALA A 58 -13.17 -7.27 12.05
CA ALA A 58 -12.29 -7.35 10.89
C ALA A 58 -10.98 -6.58 11.14
N ASN A 59 -9.91 -7.05 10.50
CA ASN A 59 -8.59 -6.45 10.57
C ASN A 59 -8.11 -6.01 9.19
N LEU A 60 -7.04 -5.22 9.15
CA LEU A 60 -6.45 -4.68 7.92
C LEU A 60 -4.93 -4.81 7.98
N ALA A 61 -4.35 -5.43 6.95
CA ALA A 61 -2.93 -5.34 6.68
C ALA A 61 -2.64 -4.16 5.77
N ILE A 62 -1.65 -3.36 6.12
CA ILE A 62 -1.08 -2.30 5.27
C ILE A 62 0.39 -2.62 5.07
N ALA A 63 0.81 -2.87 3.84
CA ALA A 63 2.19 -3.21 3.50
C ALA A 63 2.70 -2.33 2.36
N ALA A 64 3.92 -1.84 2.51
CA ALA A 64 4.59 -1.03 1.51
C ALA A 64 5.62 -1.84 0.73
N ARG A 65 5.67 -1.65 -0.59
CA ARG A 65 6.74 -2.18 -1.43
C ARG A 65 8.05 -1.55 -0.96
N PRO A 66 9.09 -2.34 -0.64
CA PRO A 66 10.39 -1.81 -0.25
C PRO A 66 10.93 -0.83 -1.31
N ALA A 67 11.42 0.30 -0.82
CA ALA A 67 12.11 1.32 -1.59
C ALA A 67 13.24 1.89 -0.73
N SER A 68 14.33 2.32 -1.36
CA SER A 68 15.46 2.93 -0.65
C SER A 68 14.98 4.12 0.17
N GLY A 69 15.34 4.17 1.45
CA GLY A 69 14.99 5.27 2.36
C GLY A 69 13.52 5.28 2.83
N LEU A 70 12.68 4.34 2.39
CA LEU A 70 11.32 4.23 2.92
C LEU A 70 11.36 3.65 4.33
N SER A 71 10.70 4.31 5.27
CA SER A 71 10.57 3.87 6.66
C SER A 71 9.13 3.94 7.14
N LEU A 72 8.79 3.20 8.19
CA LEU A 72 7.51 3.23 8.88
C LEU A 72 7.71 3.58 10.35
N LYS A 73 6.94 4.53 10.86
CA LYS A 73 6.76 4.78 12.28
C LYS A 73 5.27 4.69 12.64
N ILE A 74 4.97 4.13 13.80
CA ILE A 74 3.64 4.25 14.41
C ILE A 74 3.67 5.42 15.39
N VAL A 75 2.75 6.37 15.21
CA VAL A 75 2.56 7.52 16.10
C VAL A 75 1.17 7.43 16.73
N GLU A 76 1.07 7.65 18.03
CA GLU A 76 -0.18 7.61 18.79
C GLU A 76 -0.12 8.68 19.88
N GLY A 77 -1.13 9.53 19.98
CA GLY A 77 -1.25 10.54 21.04
C GLY A 77 -0.15 11.61 21.04
N GLN A 78 0.47 11.94 19.91
CA GLN A 78 1.56 12.92 19.83
C GLN A 78 1.02 14.36 19.93
N GLN A 79 1.67 15.19 20.75
CA GLN A 79 1.25 16.58 20.99
C GLN A 79 1.95 17.59 20.08
N ASP A 80 3.20 17.35 19.70
CA ASP A 80 3.98 18.27 18.86
C ASP A 80 4.84 17.50 17.82
N PRO A 81 4.53 17.63 16.51
CA PRO A 81 3.28 18.15 15.97
C PRO A 81 2.08 17.28 16.39
N LEU A 82 0.88 17.86 16.47
CA LEU A 82 -0.34 17.14 16.84
C LEU A 82 -0.66 16.02 15.83
N GLN A 83 -0.57 14.76 16.25
CA GLN A 83 -0.76 13.58 15.38
C GLN A 83 -1.20 12.37 16.20
N GLY A 84 -2.01 11.50 15.61
CA GLY A 84 -2.41 10.25 16.26
C GLY A 84 -3.52 10.42 17.29
N TRP A 85 -4.54 11.21 16.93
CA TRP A 85 -5.74 11.45 17.73
C TRP A 85 -6.97 11.23 16.86
N LEU A 86 -7.98 10.52 17.36
CA LEU A 86 -9.30 10.41 16.74
C LEU A 86 -10.33 11.12 17.61
N PRO A 87 -11.23 11.92 17.02
CA PRO A 87 -12.26 12.59 17.78
C PRO A 87 -13.29 11.58 18.30
N ASP A 88 -13.67 11.73 19.56
CA ASP A 88 -14.77 10.96 20.14
C ASP A 88 -16.11 11.37 19.51
N ARG A 89 -17.12 10.51 19.66
CA ARG A 89 -18.49 10.84 19.24
C ARG A 89 -18.92 12.17 19.88
N GLY A 90 -19.42 13.07 19.05
CA GLY A 90 -19.85 14.40 19.46
C GLY A 90 -18.75 15.46 19.48
N LEU A 91 -17.51 15.12 19.08
CA LEU A 91 -16.40 16.06 18.83
C LEU A 91 -15.99 16.92 20.06
N LYS A 92 -16.29 16.46 21.28
CA LYS A 92 -15.96 17.19 22.53
C LYS A 92 -14.63 16.78 23.14
N SER A 93 -14.11 15.64 22.72
CA SER A 93 -12.85 15.06 23.18
C SER A 93 -12.23 14.23 22.05
N ALA A 94 -11.00 13.79 22.26
CA ALA A 94 -10.30 12.89 21.36
C ALA A 94 -9.52 11.87 22.20
N HIS A 95 -9.38 10.66 21.66
CA HIS A 95 -8.52 9.64 22.22
C HIS A 95 -7.28 9.42 21.33
N PRO A 96 -6.15 8.99 21.90
CA PRO A 96 -5.01 8.54 21.13
C PRO A 96 -5.40 7.40 20.18
N ALA A 97 -4.96 7.47 18.94
CA ALA A 97 -5.21 6.45 17.93
C ALA A 97 -3.99 6.28 17.02
N PRO A 98 -3.61 5.05 16.66
CA PRO A 98 -2.43 4.82 15.83
C PRO A 98 -2.51 5.49 14.45
N VAL A 99 -1.38 6.06 14.04
CA VAL A 99 -1.13 6.52 12.68
C VAL A 99 0.13 5.85 12.18
N ALA A 100 0.01 5.13 11.08
CA ALA A 100 1.15 4.64 10.33
C ALA A 100 1.71 5.78 9.48
N VAL A 101 2.91 6.23 9.81
CA VAL A 101 3.65 7.28 9.09
C VAL A 101 4.70 6.60 8.25
N PHE A 102 4.47 6.52 6.94
CA PHE A 102 5.48 6.09 6.00
C PHE A 102 6.23 7.30 5.45
N THR A 103 7.54 7.37 5.69
CA THR A 103 8.37 8.49 5.26
C THR A 103 9.30 8.05 4.14
N ALA A 104 9.33 8.83 3.05
CA ALA A 104 10.23 8.65 1.92
C ALA A 104 10.90 9.97 1.57
N THR A 105 12.12 9.91 1.03
CA THR A 105 12.80 11.07 0.44
C THR A 105 13.05 10.84 -1.05
N GLY A 106 13.02 11.92 -1.83
CA GLY A 106 13.38 11.85 -3.24
C GLY A 106 13.24 13.19 -3.96
N GLY A 107 13.96 13.30 -5.08
CA GLY A 107 13.81 14.39 -6.03
C GLY A 107 13.18 13.90 -7.34
N GLY A 108 12.55 14.80 -8.10
CA GLY A 108 11.80 14.42 -9.30
C GLY A 108 10.58 13.57 -8.96
N ASP A 109 10.44 12.41 -9.63
CA ASP A 109 9.34 11.47 -9.40
C ASP A 109 9.70 10.43 -8.33
N THR A 110 8.99 10.46 -7.21
CA THR A 110 9.04 9.45 -6.15
C THR A 110 7.81 8.56 -6.23
N HIS A 111 8.01 7.24 -6.26
CA HIS A 111 6.94 6.26 -6.37
C HIS A 111 6.83 5.40 -5.12
N LEU A 112 5.62 5.32 -4.56
CA LEU A 112 5.30 4.50 -3.40
C LEU A 112 4.16 3.56 -3.76
N LEU A 113 4.26 2.29 -3.36
CA LEU A 113 3.26 1.27 -3.68
C LEU A 113 2.86 0.54 -2.41
N TRP A 114 1.55 0.41 -2.21
CA TRP A 114 0.94 -0.12 -1.01
C TRP A 114 -0.02 -1.25 -1.34
N VAL A 115 -0.16 -2.21 -0.43
CA VAL A 115 -1.25 -3.19 -0.38
C VAL A 115 -2.05 -2.95 0.89
N LEU A 116 -3.36 -2.83 0.74
CA LEU A 116 -4.34 -2.78 1.81
C LEU A 116 -5.20 -4.04 1.69
N ALA A 117 -5.03 -4.98 2.60
CA ALA A 117 -5.69 -6.29 2.54
C ALA A 117 -6.51 -6.56 3.81
N PRO A 118 -7.85 -6.57 3.73
CA PRO A 118 -8.72 -6.93 4.84
C PRO A 118 -8.54 -8.39 5.26
N ALA A 119 -8.76 -8.62 6.56
CA ALA A 119 -8.88 -9.93 7.16
C ALA A 119 -10.22 -10.04 7.89
N ARG A 120 -10.85 -11.20 7.80
CA ARG A 120 -12.07 -11.50 8.58
C ARG A 120 -11.75 -11.53 10.08
N PRO A 121 -12.76 -11.41 10.97
CA PRO A 121 -12.56 -11.61 12.41
C PRO A 121 -11.83 -12.94 12.68
N GLY A 122 -10.83 -12.90 13.55
CA GLY A 122 -9.98 -14.06 13.89
C GLY A 122 -9.00 -14.55 12.81
N ALA A 123 -9.02 -13.99 11.59
CA ALA A 123 -8.06 -14.37 10.55
C ALA A 123 -6.71 -13.64 10.73
N PRO A 124 -5.58 -14.30 10.40
CA PRO A 124 -4.26 -13.67 10.49
C PRO A 124 -4.05 -12.62 9.39
N ASP A 125 -2.95 -11.87 9.50
CA ASP A 125 -2.43 -11.00 8.42
C ASP A 125 -2.39 -11.77 7.09
N PRO A 126 -3.17 -11.37 6.08
CA PRO A 126 -3.25 -12.10 4.80
C PRO A 126 -2.02 -11.88 3.92
N VAL A 127 -1.26 -10.81 4.13
CA VAL A 127 -0.09 -10.48 3.31
C VAL A 127 1.10 -11.28 3.81
N ALA A 128 1.81 -11.94 2.89
CA ALA A 128 3.08 -12.60 3.19
C ALA A 128 4.26 -11.69 2.87
N ALA A 129 4.27 -11.09 1.67
CA ALA A 129 5.34 -10.21 1.20
C ALA A 129 4.85 -9.26 0.11
N ILE A 130 5.57 -8.15 -0.05
CA ILE A 130 5.49 -7.27 -1.20
C ILE A 130 6.91 -6.96 -1.66
N GLU A 131 7.18 -7.21 -2.94
CA GLU A 131 8.54 -7.26 -3.50
C GLU A 131 8.61 -6.41 -4.78
N PRO A 132 9.77 -5.79 -5.08
CA PRO A 132 10.05 -5.25 -6.40
C PRO A 132 9.83 -6.27 -7.52
N LEU A 133 9.22 -5.82 -8.62
CA LEU A 133 9.11 -6.61 -9.85
C LEU A 133 10.02 -5.99 -10.93
N GLY A 134 11.27 -6.41 -10.96
CA GLY A 134 12.31 -5.76 -11.75
C GLY A 134 12.56 -4.31 -11.31
N ASP A 135 13.05 -3.47 -12.24
CA ASP A 135 13.47 -2.10 -11.93
C ASP A 135 12.32 -1.08 -11.96
N ASN A 136 11.16 -1.47 -12.48
CA ASN A 136 10.01 -0.58 -12.57
C ASN A 136 9.41 -0.32 -11.18
N ARG A 137 9.58 0.91 -10.69
CA ARG A 137 9.05 1.37 -9.38
C ARG A 137 7.53 1.42 -9.30
N LEU A 138 6.85 1.41 -10.44
CA LEU A 138 5.38 1.32 -10.55
C LEU A 138 4.87 -0.13 -10.57
N SER A 139 5.71 -1.10 -10.22
CA SER A 139 5.35 -2.51 -10.26
C SER A 139 5.80 -3.26 -9.01
N ALA A 140 5.05 -4.31 -8.66
CA ALA A 140 5.31 -5.14 -7.49
C ALA A 140 4.82 -6.57 -7.70
N ARG A 141 5.45 -7.50 -6.98
CA ARG A 141 4.91 -8.81 -6.69
C ARG A 141 4.39 -8.83 -5.26
N ILE A 142 3.20 -9.35 -5.06
CA ILE A 142 2.49 -9.39 -3.78
C ILE A 142 2.17 -10.85 -3.52
N ARG A 143 2.66 -11.39 -2.41
CA ARG A 143 2.36 -12.77 -1.99
C ARG A 143 1.39 -12.74 -0.84
N LEU A 144 0.33 -13.52 -0.94
CA LEU A 144 -0.61 -13.76 0.15
C LEU A 144 -0.23 -15.05 0.90
N ARG A 145 -0.63 -15.14 2.16
CA ARG A 145 -0.38 -16.32 3.01
C ARG A 145 -1.20 -17.54 2.61
N ASP A 146 -2.26 -17.36 1.85
CA ASP A 146 -3.07 -18.44 1.29
C ASP A 146 -2.46 -19.09 0.03
N GLY A 147 -1.25 -18.67 -0.36
CA GLY A 147 -0.51 -19.19 -1.51
C GLY A 147 -0.79 -18.44 -2.81
N ARG A 148 -1.77 -17.52 -2.86
CA ARG A 148 -1.96 -16.66 -4.03
C ARG A 148 -0.83 -15.64 -4.16
N ALA A 149 -0.56 -15.23 -5.40
CA ALA A 149 0.30 -14.10 -5.67
C ALA A 149 -0.32 -13.18 -6.72
N TYR A 150 -0.03 -11.88 -6.62
CA TYR A 150 -0.36 -10.89 -7.63
C TYR A 150 0.91 -10.23 -8.13
N GLU A 151 1.04 -10.12 -9.43
CA GLU A 151 2.03 -9.25 -10.07
C GLU A 151 1.29 -8.10 -10.71
N VAL A 152 1.71 -6.87 -10.42
CA VAL A 152 1.03 -5.66 -10.88
C VAL A 152 2.03 -4.69 -11.48
N ALA A 153 1.64 -4.01 -12.54
CA ALA A 153 2.31 -2.84 -13.08
C ALA A 153 1.28 -1.72 -13.30
N PHE A 154 1.60 -0.52 -12.87
CA PHE A 154 0.82 0.68 -13.18
C PHE A 154 1.51 1.50 -14.27
N SER A 155 0.72 2.29 -15.00
CA SER A 155 1.26 3.37 -15.81
C SER A 155 1.52 4.63 -14.97
N GLY A 156 2.42 5.51 -15.43
CA GLY A 156 2.87 6.69 -14.68
C GLY A 156 1.87 7.85 -14.58
N GLY A 157 0.83 7.88 -15.43
CA GLY A 157 -0.18 8.95 -15.41
C GLY A 157 -1.22 8.90 -16.53
N SER A 158 -0.87 8.27 -17.66
CA SER A 158 -1.78 8.01 -18.79
C SER A 158 -1.79 6.53 -19.15
N PRO A 159 -2.84 6.02 -19.81
CA PRO A 159 -2.87 4.63 -20.25
C PRO A 159 -1.68 4.32 -21.17
N ALA A 160 -0.98 3.22 -20.90
CA ALA A 160 0.23 2.82 -21.63
C ALA A 160 0.22 1.31 -21.88
N ASP A 161 1.09 0.84 -22.77
CA ASP A 161 1.34 -0.58 -22.95
C ASP A 161 2.11 -1.12 -21.73
N LEU A 162 1.49 -2.05 -21.02
CA LEU A 162 2.01 -2.66 -19.81
C LEU A 162 2.35 -4.12 -20.05
N ARG A 163 3.36 -4.60 -19.32
CA ARG A 163 3.78 -5.99 -19.34
C ARG A 163 4.03 -6.49 -17.91
N VAL A 164 3.48 -7.66 -17.62
CA VAL A 164 3.72 -8.42 -16.39
C VAL A 164 3.93 -9.87 -16.80
N GLY A 165 5.15 -10.38 -16.62
CA GLY A 165 5.55 -11.68 -17.17
C GLY A 165 5.29 -11.80 -18.68
N ALA A 166 4.44 -12.75 -19.05
CA ALA A 166 3.97 -12.95 -20.43
C ALA A 166 2.73 -12.12 -20.80
N ALA A 167 1.97 -11.62 -19.81
CA ALA A 167 0.76 -10.85 -20.05
C ALA A 167 1.08 -9.45 -20.58
N ARG A 168 0.22 -8.96 -21.48
CA ARG A 168 0.29 -7.63 -22.08
C ARG A 168 -1.09 -6.99 -22.09
N GLY A 169 -1.13 -5.68 -21.95
CA GLY A 169 -2.38 -4.93 -22.07
C GLY A 169 -2.12 -3.44 -22.07
N ARG A 170 -2.99 -2.67 -22.73
CA ARG A 170 -2.95 -1.22 -22.73
C ARG A 170 -3.95 -0.68 -21.72
N GLY A 171 -3.48 0.06 -20.72
CA GLY A 171 -4.34 0.55 -19.64
C GLY A 171 -3.58 1.32 -18.57
N ARG A 172 -4.25 1.62 -17.45
CA ARG A 172 -3.64 2.29 -16.30
C ARG A 172 -2.98 1.34 -15.31
N ALA A 173 -3.39 0.08 -15.33
CA ALA A 173 -2.77 -1.00 -14.58
C ALA A 173 -2.96 -2.33 -15.32
N LEU A 174 -2.00 -3.23 -15.14
CA LEU A 174 -2.07 -4.62 -15.54
C LEU A 174 -1.76 -5.45 -14.29
N LEU A 175 -2.63 -6.40 -13.97
CA LEU A 175 -2.43 -7.33 -12.87
C LEU A 175 -2.60 -8.78 -13.36
N VAL A 176 -1.72 -9.66 -12.90
CA VAL A 176 -1.79 -11.10 -13.12
C VAL A 176 -1.83 -11.78 -11.76
N GLU A 177 -2.82 -12.64 -11.56
CA GLU A 177 -2.93 -13.52 -10.40
C GLU A 177 -2.25 -14.86 -10.70
N THR A 178 -1.55 -15.40 -9.71
CA THR A 178 -1.13 -16.79 -9.64
C THR A 178 -1.90 -17.45 -8.51
N ARG A 179 -2.54 -18.58 -8.79
CA ARG A 179 -3.30 -19.36 -7.80
C ARG A 179 -2.37 -20.16 -6.88
N PRO A 180 -2.85 -20.71 -5.76
CA PRO A 180 -2.01 -21.49 -4.84
C PRO A 180 -1.36 -22.74 -5.45
N ASP A 181 -1.94 -23.28 -6.52
CA ASP A 181 -1.41 -24.41 -7.30
C ASP A 181 -0.33 -23.99 -8.33
N GLY A 182 0.04 -22.71 -8.36
CA GLY A 182 1.00 -22.13 -9.30
C GLY A 182 0.43 -21.86 -10.70
N GLN A 183 -0.84 -22.19 -10.95
CA GLN A 183 -1.46 -21.94 -12.25
C GLN A 183 -1.87 -20.47 -12.40
N PRO A 184 -1.92 -19.95 -13.65
CA PRO A 184 -2.45 -18.63 -13.91
C PRO A 184 -3.91 -18.49 -13.42
N GLY A 185 -4.17 -17.41 -12.70
CA GLY A 185 -5.49 -16.98 -12.26
C GLY A 185 -6.05 -15.92 -13.20
N ARG A 186 -6.62 -14.87 -12.60
CA ARG A 186 -7.19 -13.72 -13.31
C ARG A 186 -6.09 -12.81 -13.89
N THR A 187 -6.36 -12.27 -15.08
CA THR A 187 -5.62 -11.13 -15.63
C THR A 187 -6.56 -9.94 -15.72
N ILE A 188 -6.14 -8.80 -15.18
CA ILE A 188 -6.94 -7.56 -15.15
C ILE A 188 -6.17 -6.47 -15.88
N VAL A 189 -6.79 -5.86 -16.89
CA VAL A 189 -6.34 -4.60 -17.47
C VAL A 189 -7.29 -3.52 -16.97
N ALA A 190 -6.80 -2.59 -16.15
CA ALA A 190 -7.60 -1.46 -15.70
C ALA A 190 -7.76 -0.46 -16.86
N ALA A 191 -9.03 -0.12 -17.14
CA ALA A 191 -9.44 0.73 -18.24
C ALA A 191 -8.71 2.10 -18.27
N PRO A 192 -8.62 2.73 -19.46
CA PRO A 192 -7.97 4.02 -19.67
C PRO A 192 -8.61 5.20 -18.91
#